data_AF-A0A498LQB4-F1
#
_entry.id   AF-A0A498LQB4-F1
#
_cell.length_a   1.000
_cell.length_b   1.000
_cell.length_c   1.000
_cell.angle_alpha   90.00
_cell.angle_beta   90.00
_cell.angle_gamma   90.00
#
_symmetry.space_group_name_H-M   'P 1'
#
loop_
_entity.id
_entity.type
_entity.pdbx_description
1 polymer ?
#
loop_
_entity_poly.entity_id
_entity_poly.type
_entity_poly.pdbx_seq_one_letter_code
_entity_poly.pdbx_strand_id
1 'polypeptide(L)'
;MFTFIFYRQPRLSLGKLTLIDQGPPKQYRLDTVRKVLDDNGKVRKWTYGEKDNSKQNKIILLVGETGSGKTTLINTMINYLLGVKFEEEKWYEITEEEDRDQSESQTSEIMMYEIFPVQSSISLTIIDTPGYGDTRGLDKDLEVAENLATLFQSSDGVREIDAVCFEKESKKSEKSRFRRQ
;
A
#
# COMPACT_ATOMS: atom_id res chain seq x y z
N MET A 1 -15.28 -42.53 -11.27
CA MET A 1 -14.55 -41.66 -12.22
C MET A 1 -14.39 -40.31 -11.54
N PHE A 2 -13.25 -40.08 -10.87
CA PHE A 2 -12.98 -38.83 -10.18
C PHE A 2 -12.30 -37.88 -11.15
N THR A 3 -13.02 -36.85 -11.59
CA THR A 3 -12.45 -35.78 -12.42
C THR A 3 -11.62 -34.90 -11.51
N PHE A 4 -10.28 -35.07 -11.54
CA PHE A 4 -9.36 -34.08 -10.98
C PHE A 4 -9.47 -32.81 -11.82
N ILE A 5 -10.22 -31.83 -11.31
CA ILE A 5 -10.12 -30.46 -11.81
C ILE A 5 -8.77 -29.94 -11.31
N PHE A 6 -7.76 -29.99 -12.17
CA PHE A 6 -6.59 -29.15 -11.99
C PHE A 6 -7.07 -27.70 -12.02
N TYR A 7 -7.19 -27.07 -10.84
CA TYR A 7 -7.18 -25.62 -10.77
C TYR A 7 -5.82 -25.18 -11.31
N ARG A 8 -5.79 -24.83 -12.60
CA ARG A 8 -4.73 -24.01 -13.17
C ARG A 8 -4.67 -22.77 -12.30
N GLN A 9 -3.60 -22.62 -11.54
CA GLN A 9 -3.22 -21.35 -10.93
C GLN A 9 -3.23 -20.31 -12.08
N PRO A 10 -4.12 -19.30 -12.07
CA PRO A 10 -4.05 -18.25 -13.05
C PRO A 10 -2.73 -17.55 -12.77
N ARG A 11 -1.79 -17.67 -13.72
CA ARG A 11 -0.59 -16.85 -13.72
C ARG A 11 -1.09 -15.41 -13.60
N LEU A 12 -0.79 -14.77 -12.47
CA LEU A 12 -0.73 -13.31 -12.42
C LEU A 12 -0.04 -12.90 -13.72
N SER A 13 -0.62 -11.96 -14.48
CA SER A 13 0.15 -11.20 -15.46
C SER A 13 1.16 -10.41 -14.65
N LEU A 14 2.19 -11.12 -14.21
CA LEU A 14 3.14 -10.66 -13.25
C LEU A 14 3.99 -9.67 -14.03
N GLY A 15 3.71 -8.39 -13.84
CA GLY A 15 4.69 -7.35 -14.06
C GLY A 15 6.02 -7.77 -13.43
N LYS A 16 7.11 -7.18 -13.90
CA LYS A 16 8.45 -7.65 -13.60
C LYS A 16 8.71 -7.51 -12.09
N LEU A 17 8.59 -8.59 -11.30
CA LEU A 17 8.90 -8.53 -9.87
C LEU A 17 10.39 -8.37 -9.67
N THR A 18 10.78 -7.44 -8.81
CA THR A 18 12.18 -7.31 -8.35
C THR A 18 12.31 -8.01 -7.01
N LEU A 19 13.19 -9.00 -6.92
CA LEU A 19 13.50 -9.65 -5.65
C LEU A 19 14.34 -8.72 -4.77
N ILE A 20 13.87 -8.46 -3.55
CA ILE A 20 14.50 -7.61 -2.55
C ILE A 20 15.35 -8.46 -1.58
N ASP A 21 14.76 -9.52 -1.03
CA ASP A 21 15.38 -10.37 -0.02
C ASP A 21 15.11 -11.86 -0.27
N GLN A 22 16.13 -12.69 -0.06
CA GLN A 22 16.10 -14.15 -0.28
C GLN A 22 15.71 -14.95 0.97
N GLY A 23 15.53 -14.30 2.13
CA GLY A 23 15.17 -14.98 3.37
C GLY A 23 13.77 -15.60 3.31
N PRO A 24 13.37 -16.38 4.32
CA PRO A 24 11.96 -16.74 4.52
C PRO A 24 11.25 -15.60 5.28
N PRO A 25 10.20 -14.96 4.71
CA PRO A 25 9.68 -15.12 3.35
C PRO A 25 10.50 -14.32 2.33
N LYS A 26 10.52 -14.79 1.07
CA LYS A 26 11.16 -14.07 -0.04
C LYS A 26 10.40 -12.78 -0.29
N GLN A 27 11.10 -11.67 -0.32
CA GLN A 27 10.48 -10.34 -0.47
C GLN A 27 10.62 -9.86 -1.91
N TYR A 28 9.51 -9.44 -2.50
CA TYR A 28 9.44 -8.98 -3.89
C TYR A 28 8.81 -7.59 -3.95
N ARG A 29 9.42 -6.66 -4.68
CA ARG A 29 8.82 -5.39 -5.04
C ARG A 29 7.77 -5.61 -6.14
N LEU A 30 6.58 -5.05 -5.94
CA LEU A 30 5.56 -5.02 -6.98
C LEU A 30 5.95 -4.02 -8.08
N ASP A 31 5.75 -4.43 -9.33
CA ASP A 31 5.91 -3.56 -10.49
C ASP A 31 4.71 -2.61 -10.59
N THR A 32 4.96 -1.31 -10.42
CA THR A 32 3.90 -0.29 -10.31
C THR A 32 4.12 0.84 -11.29
N VAL A 33 3.02 1.36 -11.84
CA VAL A 33 3.04 2.59 -12.62
C VAL A 33 2.93 3.77 -11.66
N ARG A 34 3.87 4.72 -11.76
CA ARG A 34 3.90 5.92 -10.93
C ARG A 34 3.32 7.12 -11.65
N LYS A 35 2.57 7.94 -10.92
CA LYS A 35 2.05 9.22 -11.40
C LYS A 35 2.12 10.27 -10.29
N VAL A 36 2.47 11.49 -10.66
CA VAL A 36 2.34 12.66 -9.80
C VAL A 36 1.00 13.35 -10.10
N LEU A 37 0.23 13.69 -9.08
CA LEU A 37 -1.14 14.23 -9.19
C LEU A 37 -1.23 15.74 -8.96
N ASP A 38 -0.14 16.37 -8.52
CA ASP A 38 -0.02 17.80 -8.25
C ASP A 38 1.27 18.38 -8.86
N ASP A 39 1.33 19.70 -9.01
CA ASP A 39 2.51 20.35 -9.63
C ASP A 39 3.75 20.30 -8.72
N ASN A 40 3.57 20.14 -7.41
CA ASN A 40 4.64 20.19 -6.41
C ASN A 40 5.20 18.81 -6.05
N GLY A 41 4.68 17.73 -6.63
CA GLY A 41 5.14 16.38 -6.34
C GLY A 41 4.78 15.86 -4.95
N LYS A 42 3.81 16.50 -4.27
CA LYS A 42 3.35 16.17 -2.91
C LYS A 42 2.24 15.14 -2.88
N VAL A 43 1.57 14.90 -4.00
CA VAL A 43 0.54 13.88 -4.13
C VAL A 43 0.97 12.92 -5.21
N ARG A 44 1.30 11.70 -4.82
CA ARG A 44 1.84 10.69 -5.73
C ARG A 44 0.98 9.43 -5.71
N LYS A 45 0.90 8.76 -6.85
CA LYS A 45 0.06 7.58 -7.10
C LYS A 45 0.90 6.43 -7.64
N TRP A 46 0.73 5.25 -7.06
CA TRP A 46 1.29 3.98 -7.51
C TRP A 46 0.14 3.05 -7.86
N THR A 47 0.18 2.50 -9.06
CA THR A 47 -0.87 1.60 -9.55
C THR A 47 -0.28 0.23 -9.87
N TYR A 48 -0.84 -0.81 -9.25
CA TYR A 48 -0.55 -2.22 -9.54
C TYR A 48 -1.74 -2.88 -10.24
N GLY A 49 -1.48 -3.51 -11.39
CA GLY A 49 -2.51 -4.18 -12.19
C GLY A 49 -3.33 -3.23 -13.06
N GLU A 50 -4.35 -3.78 -13.71
CA GLU A 50 -5.22 -3.05 -14.63
C GLU A 50 -6.61 -2.86 -14.04
N LYS A 51 -7.12 -1.62 -14.07
CA LYS A 51 -8.42 -1.27 -13.51
C LYS A 51 -9.54 -1.97 -14.25
N ASP A 52 -10.34 -2.73 -13.50
CA ASP A 52 -11.59 -3.32 -13.98
C ASP A 52 -12.77 -2.54 -13.39
N ASN A 53 -13.45 -1.75 -14.23
CA ASN A 53 -14.59 -0.91 -13.81
C ASN A 53 -15.81 -1.72 -13.35
N SER A 54 -15.85 -3.04 -13.57
CA SER A 54 -16.90 -3.90 -13.04
C SER A 54 -16.70 -4.29 -11.57
N LYS A 55 -15.46 -4.16 -11.05
CA LYS A 55 -15.14 -4.48 -9.66
C LYS A 55 -15.39 -3.27 -8.77
N GLN A 56 -15.93 -3.52 -7.58
CA GLN A 56 -16.02 -2.48 -6.57
C GLN A 56 -14.61 -2.08 -6.13
N ASN A 57 -14.33 -0.78 -6.08
CA ASN A 57 -13.11 -0.24 -5.50
C ASN A 57 -13.40 0.24 -4.08
N LYS A 58 -12.58 -0.20 -3.12
CA LYS A 58 -12.65 0.27 -1.73
C LYS A 58 -11.54 1.26 -1.45
N ILE A 59 -11.89 2.39 -0.85
CA ILE A 59 -10.96 3.50 -0.60
C ILE A 59 -10.75 3.64 0.90
N ILE A 60 -9.51 3.46 1.35
CA ILE A 60 -9.12 3.54 2.75
C ILE A 60 -8.12 4.68 2.95
N LEU A 61 -8.38 5.55 3.92
CA LEU A 61 -7.42 6.55 4.39
C LEU A 61 -6.71 6.04 5.65
N LEU A 62 -5.37 6.01 5.64
CA LEU A 62 -4.56 5.64 6.80
C LEU A 62 -4.04 6.89 7.49
N VAL A 63 -4.30 7.01 8.79
CA VAL A 63 -3.85 8.11 9.64
C VAL A 63 -3.17 7.52 10.88
N GLY A 64 -2.04 8.07 11.30
CA GLY A 64 -1.34 7.61 12.50
C GLY A 64 0.04 8.23 12.59
N GLU A 65 0.66 8.20 13.77
CA GLU A 65 1.99 8.77 14.02
C GLU A 65 3.08 8.10 13.18
N THR A 66 4.25 8.75 13.04
CA THR A 66 5.43 8.12 12.43
C THR A 66 5.83 6.89 13.24
N GLY A 67 6.14 5.77 12.58
CA GLY A 67 6.51 4.52 13.26
C GLY A 67 5.34 3.69 13.80
N SER A 68 4.09 4.15 13.65
CA SER A 68 2.89 3.40 14.09
C SER A 68 2.65 2.08 13.34
N GLY A 69 3.29 1.88 12.19
CA GLY A 69 3.20 0.64 11.41
C GLY A 69 2.37 0.73 10.13
N LYS A 70 1.94 1.93 9.71
CA LYS A 70 1.13 2.14 8.48
C LYS A 70 1.67 1.39 7.26
N THR A 71 2.96 1.51 6.91
CA THR A 71 3.53 0.75 5.77
C THR A 71 3.40 -0.77 5.94
N THR A 72 3.58 -1.27 7.16
CA THR A 72 3.40 -2.70 7.44
C THR A 72 1.95 -3.12 7.20
N LEU A 73 0.99 -2.29 7.60
CA LEU A 73 -0.43 -2.53 7.34
C LEU A 73 -0.73 -2.52 5.84
N ILE A 74 -0.22 -1.53 5.09
CA ILE A 74 -0.38 -1.43 3.63
C ILE A 74 0.08 -2.73 2.97
N ASN A 75 1.33 -3.13 3.22
CA ASN A 75 1.88 -4.35 2.63
C ASN A 75 1.08 -5.59 3.06
N THR A 76 0.61 -5.65 4.31
CA THR A 76 -0.24 -6.75 4.79
C THR A 76 -1.58 -6.82 4.04
N MET A 77 -2.28 -5.70 3.89
CA MET A 77 -3.55 -5.62 3.15
C MET A 77 -3.37 -6.05 1.69
N ILE A 78 -2.27 -5.65 1.07
CA ILE A 78 -1.95 -6.00 -0.32
C ILE A 78 -1.64 -7.49 -0.47
N ASN A 79 -0.82 -8.07 0.41
CA ASN A 79 -0.55 -9.51 0.38
C ASN A 79 -1.82 -10.33 0.57
N TYR A 80 -2.70 -9.90 1.49
CA TYR A 80 -4.01 -10.51 1.66
C TYR A 80 -4.86 -10.43 0.39
N LEU A 81 -4.92 -9.25 -0.24
CA LEU A 81 -5.71 -9.01 -1.45
C LEU A 81 -5.19 -9.78 -2.67
N LEU A 82 -3.87 -9.98 -2.75
CA LEU A 82 -3.21 -10.80 -3.77
C LEU A 82 -3.31 -12.31 -3.50
N GLY A 83 -3.92 -12.71 -2.37
CA GLY A 83 -4.13 -14.10 -2.02
C GLY A 83 -2.86 -14.84 -1.63
N VAL A 84 -1.83 -14.13 -1.16
CA VAL A 84 -0.58 -14.74 -0.69
C VAL A 84 -0.87 -15.63 0.50
N LYS A 85 -0.45 -16.89 0.38
CA LYS A 85 -0.61 -17.86 1.46
C LYS A 85 0.69 -17.99 2.23
N PHE A 86 0.57 -18.33 3.51
CA PHE A 86 1.72 -18.49 4.40
C PHE A 86 2.70 -19.55 3.89
N GLU A 87 2.18 -20.64 3.31
CA GLU A 87 2.98 -21.76 2.79
C GLU A 87 3.81 -21.41 1.55
N GLU A 88 3.53 -20.28 0.89
CA GLU A 88 4.27 -19.85 -0.29
C GLU A 88 5.62 -19.21 0.05
N GLU A 89 5.86 -18.84 1.32
CA GLU A 89 7.05 -18.12 1.79
C GLU A 89 7.38 -16.90 0.90
N LYS A 90 6.35 -16.15 0.52
CA LYS A 90 6.46 -14.92 -0.28
C LYS A 90 5.89 -13.74 0.45
N TRP A 91 6.47 -12.58 0.19
CA TRP A 91 5.99 -11.29 0.67
C TRP A 91 6.14 -10.25 -0.43
N TYR A 92 5.06 -9.53 -0.72
CA TYR A 92 5.07 -8.43 -1.67
C TYR A 92 5.17 -7.09 -0.98
N GLU A 93 6.01 -6.22 -1.52
CA GLU A 93 6.14 -4.83 -1.09
C GLU A 93 5.63 -3.89 -2.18
N ILE A 94 4.56 -3.20 -1.80
CA ILE A 94 4.12 -1.86 -2.19
C ILE A 94 5.17 -0.79 -2.45
N THR A 95 5.96 -0.66 -1.40
CA THR A 95 6.57 0.59 -1.01
C THR A 95 8.04 0.53 -1.32
N GLU A 96 8.58 1.64 -1.80
CA GLU A 96 10.01 1.77 -2.08
C GLU A 96 10.73 2.37 -0.88
N GLU A 97 10.58 1.74 0.28
CA GLU A 97 11.15 2.26 1.53
C GLU A 97 12.69 2.33 1.50
N GLU A 98 13.36 1.60 0.61
CA GLU A 98 14.83 1.61 0.49
C GLU A 98 15.41 2.95 0.01
N ASP A 99 14.62 3.82 -0.63
CA ASP A 99 15.07 5.14 -1.07
C ASP A 99 14.70 6.27 -0.08
N ARG A 100 13.94 5.97 0.97
CA ARG A 100 13.55 6.95 1.98
C ARG A 100 14.57 6.94 3.10
N ASP A 101 15.56 7.83 2.99
CA ASP A 101 16.45 8.14 4.11
C ASP A 101 15.58 8.43 5.35
N GLN A 102 15.91 7.91 6.54
CA GLN A 102 15.03 8.06 7.73
C GLN A 102 14.79 9.53 8.15
N SER A 103 15.51 10.48 7.54
CA SER A 103 15.21 11.92 7.59
C SER A 103 13.95 12.34 6.81
N GLU A 104 13.38 11.49 5.95
CA GLU A 104 12.10 11.71 5.25
C GLU A 104 10.86 11.56 6.15
N SER A 105 11.04 11.21 7.42
CA SER A 105 10.02 11.41 8.47
C SER A 105 9.47 12.86 8.55
N GLN A 106 10.06 13.78 7.78
CA GLN A 106 9.73 15.20 7.65
C GLN A 106 8.86 15.59 6.43
N THR A 107 8.47 14.66 5.55
CA THR A 107 7.69 15.01 4.34
C THR A 107 6.18 15.10 4.61
N SER A 108 5.49 16.02 3.94
CA SER A 108 4.02 16.19 3.98
C SER A 108 3.34 15.45 2.82
N GLU A 109 4.03 14.48 2.21
CA GLU A 109 3.62 13.85 0.96
C GLU A 109 2.51 12.83 1.17
N ILE A 110 1.46 12.91 0.36
CA ILE A 110 0.37 11.95 0.30
C ILE A 110 0.68 10.89 -0.75
N MET A 111 0.63 9.64 -0.33
CA MET A 111 0.90 8.49 -1.20
C MET A 111 -0.39 7.72 -1.42
N MET A 112 -0.80 7.55 -2.68
CA MET A 112 -1.97 6.76 -3.04
C MET A 112 -1.53 5.46 -3.73
N TYR A 113 -2.01 4.33 -3.23
CA TYR A 113 -1.74 3.01 -3.76
C TYR A 113 -3.03 2.42 -4.32
N GLU A 114 -3.10 2.22 -5.64
CA GLU A 114 -4.18 1.52 -6.31
C GLU A 114 -3.75 0.09 -6.62
N ILE A 115 -4.53 -0.89 -6.17
CA ILE A 115 -4.29 -2.31 -6.39
C ILE A 115 -5.52 -2.89 -7.08
N PHE A 116 -5.29 -3.42 -8.28
CA PHE A 116 -6.28 -4.05 -9.14
C PHE A 116 -5.95 -5.53 -9.34
N PRO A 117 -6.28 -6.41 -8.39
CA PRO A 117 -5.97 -7.84 -8.48
C PRO A 117 -6.88 -8.51 -9.49
N VAL A 118 -6.32 -9.42 -10.28
CA VAL A 118 -7.11 -10.23 -11.22
C VAL A 118 -8.05 -11.18 -10.46
N GLN A 119 -7.54 -11.84 -9.40
CA GLN A 119 -8.24 -12.90 -8.67
C GLN A 119 -9.19 -12.41 -7.56
N SER A 120 -9.17 -11.12 -7.22
CA SER A 120 -10.07 -10.53 -6.20
C SER A 120 -11.36 -10.01 -6.84
N SER A 121 -12.47 -10.08 -6.12
CA SER A 121 -13.75 -9.43 -6.49
C SER A 121 -13.76 -7.92 -6.20
N ILE A 122 -12.79 -7.44 -5.40
CA ILE A 122 -12.64 -6.02 -5.04
C ILE A 122 -11.28 -5.50 -5.48
N SER A 123 -11.26 -4.21 -5.81
CA SER A 123 -10.05 -3.41 -5.93
C SER A 123 -9.86 -2.59 -4.65
N LEU A 124 -8.64 -2.16 -4.38
CA LEU A 124 -8.31 -1.40 -3.19
C LEU A 124 -7.51 -0.16 -3.56
N THR A 125 -7.90 0.98 -3.01
CA THR A 125 -7.15 2.22 -3.00
C THR A 125 -6.81 2.58 -1.57
N ILE A 126 -5.53 2.74 -1.26
CA ILE A 126 -5.06 3.16 0.06
C ILE A 126 -4.43 4.54 -0.07
N ILE A 127 -4.88 5.48 0.75
CA ILE A 127 -4.30 6.81 0.89
C ILE A 127 -3.47 6.78 2.17
N ASP A 128 -2.16 6.75 2.03
CA ASP A 128 -1.21 6.83 3.13
C ASP A 128 -0.83 8.29 3.37
N THR A 129 -1.00 8.72 4.62
CA THR A 129 -0.60 10.05 5.06
C THR A 129 0.72 9.98 5.81
N PRO A 130 1.51 11.06 5.86
CA PRO A 130 2.61 11.18 6.78
C PRO A 130 2.17 10.98 8.24
N GLY A 131 3.14 10.73 9.12
CA GLY A 131 2.89 10.74 10.56
C GLY A 131 2.20 12.04 10.99
N TYR A 132 1.08 11.99 11.72
CA TYR A 132 0.48 13.17 12.35
C TYR A 132 1.01 13.33 13.78
N GLY A 133 1.06 14.56 14.31
CA GLY A 133 1.33 14.79 15.74
C GLY A 133 2.78 14.62 16.18
N ASP A 134 3.72 14.64 15.23
CA ASP A 134 5.16 14.67 15.50
C ASP A 134 5.61 16.07 16.00
N THR A 135 6.86 16.22 16.40
CA THR A 135 7.56 17.46 16.79
C THR A 135 7.56 18.59 15.73
N ARG A 136 6.83 18.42 14.63
CA ARG A 136 6.88 19.20 13.39
C ARG A 136 5.95 20.42 13.38
N GLY A 137 4.96 20.48 14.26
CA GLY A 137 4.07 21.65 14.43
C GLY A 137 2.89 21.72 13.45
N LEU A 138 1.97 22.66 13.72
CA LEU A 138 0.68 22.81 13.02
C LEU A 138 0.80 23.11 11.51
N ASP A 139 1.89 23.76 11.09
CA ASP A 139 2.08 24.12 9.67
C ASP A 139 2.19 22.89 8.78
N LYS A 140 2.78 21.80 9.29
CA LYS A 140 2.91 20.54 8.55
C LYS A 140 1.58 19.79 8.47
N ASP A 141 0.80 19.85 9.54
CA ASP A 141 -0.55 19.28 9.53
C ASP A 141 -1.46 20.03 8.54
N LEU A 142 -1.28 21.35 8.41
CA LEU A 142 -1.97 22.15 7.40
C LEU A 142 -1.54 21.76 5.97
N GLU A 143 -0.23 21.59 5.72
CA GLU A 143 0.27 21.14 4.41
C GLU A 143 -0.30 19.75 4.03
N VAL A 144 -0.39 18.82 4.99
CA VAL A 144 -1.03 17.52 4.79
C VAL A 144 -2.50 17.66 4.43
N ALA A 145 -3.24 18.55 5.09
CA ALA A 145 -4.64 18.82 4.78
C ALA A 145 -4.82 19.44 3.38
N GLU A 146 -3.94 20.34 2.96
CA GLU A 146 -3.92 20.93 1.62
C GLU A 146 -3.61 19.89 0.54
N ASN A 147 -2.65 18.99 0.80
CA ASN A 147 -2.32 17.90 -0.12
C ASN A 147 -3.46 16.88 -0.25
N LEU A 148 -4.17 16.58 0.86
CA LEU A 148 -5.40 15.78 0.80
C LEU A 148 -6.49 16.49 -0.01
N ALA A 149 -6.69 17.80 0.19
CA ALA A 149 -7.65 18.56 -0.60
C ALA A 149 -7.32 18.53 -2.09
N THR A 150 -6.03 18.63 -2.44
CA THR A 150 -5.54 18.49 -3.81
C THR A 150 -5.86 17.11 -4.39
N LEU A 151 -5.64 16.04 -3.61
CA LEU A 151 -6.01 14.68 -4.01
C LEU A 151 -7.51 14.55 -4.29
N PHE A 152 -8.38 15.13 -3.44
CA PHE A 152 -9.84 15.05 -3.63
C PHE A 152 -10.37 15.87 -4.80
N GLN A 153 -9.65 16.92 -5.19
CA GLN A 153 -10.03 17.79 -6.31
C GLN A 153 -9.45 17.31 -7.65
N SER A 154 -8.41 16.47 -7.62
CA SER A 154 -7.80 15.91 -8.82
C SER A 154 -8.77 15.02 -9.58
N SER A 155 -8.84 15.18 -10.92
CA SER A 155 -9.64 14.31 -11.78
C SER A 155 -9.20 12.85 -11.74
N ASP A 156 -7.95 12.62 -11.36
CA ASP A 156 -7.29 11.31 -11.31
C ASP A 156 -6.98 10.86 -9.87
N GLY A 157 -7.56 11.56 -8.89
CA GLY A 157 -7.55 11.26 -7.46
C GLY A 157 -8.82 10.51 -7.01
N VAL A 158 -9.26 10.75 -5.77
CA VAL A 158 -10.43 10.09 -5.18
C VAL A 158 -11.54 11.09 -4.86
N ARG A 159 -12.79 10.62 -4.79
CA ARG A 159 -13.95 11.48 -4.48
C ARG A 159 -14.62 11.16 -3.16
N GLU A 160 -14.37 9.96 -2.64
CA GLU A 160 -14.97 9.45 -1.42
C GLU A 160 -14.00 8.52 -0.71
N ILE A 161 -14.27 8.27 0.56
CA ILE A 161 -13.53 7.33 1.40
C ILE A 161 -14.55 6.35 1.98
N ASP A 162 -14.31 5.04 1.84
CA ASP A 162 -15.13 4.01 2.47
C ASP A 162 -14.77 3.81 3.95
N ALA A 163 -13.51 3.98 4.32
CA ALA A 163 -13.04 3.79 5.69
C ALA A 163 -11.81 4.65 6.04
N VAL A 164 -11.73 5.06 7.31
CA VAL A 164 -10.53 5.68 7.89
C VAL A 164 -9.95 4.71 8.91
N CYS A 165 -8.66 4.41 8.79
CA CYS A 165 -7.94 3.54 9.72
C CYS A 165 -6.95 4.38 10.54
N PHE A 166 -7.07 4.28 11.86
CA PHE A 166 -6.17 4.94 12.80
C PHE A 166 -5.14 3.94 13.32
N GLU A 167 -3.89 4.10 12.91
CA GLU A 167 -2.78 3.30 13.41
C GLU A 167 -2.17 3.97 14.63
N LYS A 168 -2.30 3.29 15.78
CA LYS A 168 -1.67 3.68 17.04
C LYS A 168 -0.38 2.89 17.21
N GLU A 169 0.64 3.52 17.78
CA GLU A 169 1.89 2.85 18.13
C GLU A 169 1.60 1.52 18.84
N SER A 170 1.91 0.44 18.12
CA SER A 170 1.90 -0.90 18.65
C SER A 170 3.31 -1.18 19.15
N LYS A 171 3.48 -1.61 20.41
CA LYS A 171 4.76 -2.15 20.88
C LYS A 171 5.21 -3.21 19.89
N LYS A 172 6.19 -2.88 19.04
CA LYS A 172 6.84 -3.71 18.04
C LYS A 172 5.96 -4.89 17.60
N SER A 173 5.10 -4.70 16.60
CA SER A 173 4.38 -5.82 15.98
C SER A 173 5.39 -6.93 15.70
N GLU A 174 5.15 -8.10 16.26
CA GLU A 174 6.05 -9.24 16.21
C GLU A 174 6.30 -9.71 14.76
N LYS A 175 7.21 -9.04 14.04
CA LYS A 175 8.00 -9.66 12.95
C LYS A 175 8.68 -10.96 13.46
N SER A 176 8.71 -11.20 14.78
CA SER A 176 9.17 -12.42 15.43
C SER A 176 8.26 -13.64 15.28
N ARG A 177 7.00 -13.52 14.82
CA ARG A 177 6.16 -14.71 14.57
C ARG A 177 6.36 -15.36 13.20
N PHE A 178 6.82 -14.60 12.19
CA PHE A 178 7.27 -15.17 10.91
C PHE A 178 8.68 -15.79 11.02
N ARG A 179 9.40 -15.56 12.13
CA ARG A 179 10.77 -16.06 12.38
C ARG A 179 10.83 -17.23 13.37
N ARG A 180 9.69 -17.78 13.80
CA ARG A 180 9.62 -18.86 14.79
C ARG A 180 8.53 -19.87 14.44
N GLN A 181 8.77 -20.64 13.38
CA GLN A 181 8.50 -22.08 13.31
C GLN A 181 9.03 -22.64 12.00
#